data_AF-M3I0L2-F1
#
_entry.id   AF-M3I0L2-F1
#
_cell.length_a   1.000
_cell.length_b   1.000
_cell.length_c   1.000
_cell.angle_alpha   90.00
_cell.angle_beta   90.00
_cell.angle_gamma   90.00
#
_symmetry.space_group_name_H-M   'P 1'
#
loop_
_entity.id
_entity.type
_entity.pdbx_description
1 polymer ?
#
loop_
_entity_poly.entity_id
_entity_poly.type
_entity_poly.pdbx_seq_one_letter_code
_entity_poly.pdbx_strand_id
1 'polypeptide(L)'
;MRTGDFFPNLNNLEPDRDKIYNGCYLMLGGLIKKVLIADPAAGLISPVFSNPATYDFTSLILAGIGYSIQVFCDFSGLTDMARGVGALLGFYLPENFKAPFFP
;
A
#
# COMPACT_ATOMS: atom_id res chain seq x y z
N MET A 1 -6.27 2.10 14.40
CA MET A 1 -6.86 3.16 15.24
C MET A 1 -7.94 2.53 16.10
N ARG A 2 -7.96 2.76 17.40
CA ARG A 2 -8.99 2.19 18.28
C ARG A 2 -10.14 3.18 18.44
N THR A 3 -11.33 2.69 18.77
CA THR A 3 -12.54 3.49 19.03
C THR A 3 -12.28 4.61 20.05
N GLY A 4 -11.51 4.32 21.11
CA GLY A 4 -11.14 5.30 22.13
C GLY A 4 -10.22 6.43 21.64
N ASP A 5 -9.47 6.20 20.56
CA ASP A 5 -8.60 7.23 19.96
C ASP A 5 -9.36 8.07 18.91
N PHE A 6 -10.47 7.56 18.38
CA PHE A 6 -11.20 8.18 17.28
C PHE A 6 -12.16 9.28 17.74
N PHE A 7 -13.11 8.93 18.61
CA PHE A 7 -14.18 9.86 19.00
C PHE A 7 -13.71 11.14 19.71
N PRO A 8 -12.71 11.11 20.62
CA PRO A 8 -12.22 12.32 21.27
C PRO A 8 -11.54 13.31 20.30
N ASN A 9 -10.94 12.80 19.22
CA ASN A 9 -10.21 13.60 18.24
C ASN A 9 -11.12 14.22 17.16
N LEU A 10 -12.40 13.84 17.08
CA LEU A 10 -13.35 14.37 16.10
C LEU A 10 -13.58 15.89 16.23
N ASN A 11 -13.48 16.42 17.45
CA ASN A 11 -13.75 17.83 17.73
C ASN A 11 -12.54 18.75 17.44
N ASN A 12 -11.37 18.20 17.08
CA ASN A 12 -10.13 18.94 16.82
C ASN A 12 -9.44 18.45 15.52
N LEU A 13 -10.22 18.28 14.45
CA LEU A 13 -9.73 17.87 13.13
C LEU A 13 -9.32 19.08 12.30
N GLU A 14 -8.20 19.69 12.64
CA GLU A 14 -7.61 20.74 11.82
C GLU A 14 -6.39 20.18 11.06
N PRO A 15 -6.44 20.18 9.71
CA PRO A 15 -5.28 19.88 8.89
C PRO A 15 -4.32 21.07 8.89
N ASP A 16 -3.23 20.93 9.63
CA ASP A 16 -2.07 21.81 9.55
C ASP A 16 -1.30 21.56 8.24
N ARG A 17 -0.52 22.56 7.80
CA ARG A 17 0.36 22.48 6.62
C ARG A 17 1.21 21.21 6.63
N ASP A 18 1.79 20.81 7.77
CA ASP A 18 2.62 19.60 7.83
C ASP A 18 1.82 18.34 7.55
N LYS A 19 0.59 18.25 8.06
CA LYS A 19 -0.33 17.14 7.76
C LYS A 19 -0.72 17.12 6.28
N ILE A 20 -0.91 18.29 5.66
CA ILE A 20 -1.24 18.39 4.23
C ILE A 20 -0.06 17.90 3.38
N TYR A 21 1.16 18.38 3.65
CA TYR A 21 2.36 17.94 2.93
C TYR A 21 2.60 16.44 3.09
N ASN A 22 2.53 15.93 4.32
CA ASN A 22 2.66 14.51 4.59
C ASN A 22 1.54 13.69 3.92
N GLY A 23 0.31 14.22 3.90
CA GLY A 23 -0.82 13.59 3.24
C GLY A 23 -0.59 13.41 1.74
N CYS A 24 -0.18 14.48 1.05
CA CYS A 24 0.18 14.43 -0.35
C CYS A 24 1.36 13.50 -0.63
N TYR A 25 2.40 13.53 0.22
CA TYR A 25 3.56 12.64 0.10
C TYR A 25 3.16 11.16 0.20
N LEU A 26 2.34 10.81 1.18
CA LEU A 26 1.83 9.45 1.37
C LEU A 26 0.93 9.00 0.21
N MET A 27 0.08 9.88 -0.31
CA MET A 27 -0.76 9.58 -1.48
C MET A 27 0.08 9.32 -2.72
N LEU A 28 1.07 10.17 -3.00
CA LEU A 28 1.98 9.98 -4.14
C LEU A 28 2.81 8.71 -4.00
N GLY A 29 3.39 8.46 -2.82
CA GLY A 29 4.15 7.25 -2.55
C GLY A 29 3.30 5.98 -2.69
N GLY A 30 2.06 6.00 -2.21
CA GLY A 30 1.14 4.88 -2.36
C GLY A 30 0.72 4.65 -3.82
N LEU A 31 0.47 5.71 -4.58
CA LEU A 31 0.16 5.63 -6.02
C LEU A 31 1.33 5.04 -6.81
N ILE A 32 2.57 5.45 -6.50
CA ILE A 32 3.78 4.88 -7.11
C ILE A 32 3.86 3.36 -6.85
N LYS A 33 3.67 2.92 -5.60
CA LYS A 33 3.68 1.48 -5.26
C LYS A 33 2.62 0.70 -6.03
N LYS A 34 1.41 1.26 -6.14
CA LYS A 34 0.30 0.63 -6.86
C LYS A 34 0.57 0.55 -8.37
N VAL A 35 0.77 1.70 -9.00
CA VAL A 35 0.79 1.85 -10.47
C VAL A 35 2.11 1.39 -11.08
N LEU A 36 3.24 1.65 -10.42
CA LEU A 36 4.56 1.33 -10.98
C LEU A 36 5.09 -0.04 -10.58
N ILE A 37 4.56 -0.65 -9.52
CA ILE A 37 5.07 -1.94 -9.01
C ILE A 37 3.98 -3.00 -9.00
N ALA A 38 2.88 -2.79 -8.27
CA ALA A 38 1.85 -3.81 -8.11
C ALA A 38 1.14 -4.15 -9.42
N ASP A 39 0.67 -3.14 -10.16
CA ASP A 39 -0.10 -3.38 -11.39
C ASP A 39 0.74 -4.05 -12.50
N PRO A 40 2.00 -3.64 -12.76
CA PRO A 40 2.88 -4.36 -13.68
C PRO A 40 3.21 -5.78 -13.20
N ALA A 41 3.47 -5.98 -11.90
CA ALA A 41 3.73 -7.31 -11.36
C ALA A 41 2.54 -8.25 -11.57
N ALA A 42 1.30 -7.77 -11.35
CA ALA A 42 0.08 -8.51 -11.64
C ALA A 42 -0.01 -8.91 -13.12
N GLY A 43 0.28 -7.97 -14.03
CA GLY A 43 0.29 -8.23 -15.47
C GLY A 43 1.33 -9.27 -15.88
N LEU A 44 2.51 -9.27 -15.25
CA LEU A 44 3.58 -10.23 -15.54
C LEU A 44 3.27 -11.65 -15.06
N ILE A 45 2.66 -11.80 -13.88
CA ILE A 45 2.43 -13.13 -13.28
C ILE A 45 1.06 -13.74 -13.65
N SER A 46 0.09 -12.93 -14.07
CA SER A 46 -1.26 -13.39 -14.42
C SER A 46 -1.31 -14.52 -15.47
N PRO A 47 -0.50 -14.50 -16.55
CA PRO A 47 -0.46 -15.61 -17.51
C PRO A 47 -0.02 -16.93 -16.89
N VAL A 48 0.95 -16.89 -15.95
CA VAL A 48 1.48 -18.08 -15.27
C VAL A 48 0.40 -18.74 -14.42
N PHE A 49 -0.39 -17.95 -13.69
CA PHE A 49 -1.51 -18.47 -12.90
C PHE A 49 -2.71 -18.92 -13.76
N SER A 50 -2.86 -18.38 -14.96
CA SER A 50 -3.96 -18.74 -15.87
C SER A 50 -3.75 -20.08 -16.56
N ASN A 51 -2.50 -20.44 -16.87
CA ASN A 51 -2.16 -21.74 -17.44
C ASN A 51 -0.83 -22.27 -16.88
N PRO A 52 -0.80 -22.75 -15.63
CA PRO A 52 0.45 -23.14 -14.98
C PRO A 52 1.12 -24.36 -15.63
N ALA A 53 0.36 -25.22 -16.31
CA ALA A 53 0.88 -26.43 -16.95
C ALA A 53 1.79 -26.15 -18.16
N THR A 54 1.74 -24.94 -18.74
CA THR A 54 2.59 -24.54 -19.87
C THR A 54 3.92 -23.92 -19.45
N TYR A 55 4.13 -23.73 -18.15
CA TYR A 55 5.34 -23.09 -17.60
C TYR A 55 6.21 -24.11 -16.85
N ASP A 56 7.52 -23.87 -16.86
CA ASP A 56 8.46 -24.69 -16.12
C ASP A 56 8.45 -24.36 -14.62
N PHE A 57 9.07 -25.23 -13.83
CA PHE A 57 9.15 -25.07 -12.38
C PHE A 57 9.70 -23.70 -11.95
N THR A 58 10.72 -23.20 -12.65
CA THR A 58 11.36 -21.91 -12.34
C THR A 58 10.38 -20.75 -12.49
N SER A 59 9.63 -20.74 -13.60
CA SER A 59 8.61 -19.72 -13.86
C SER A 59 7.51 -19.73 -12.80
N LEU A 60 7.09 -20.91 -12.32
CA LEU A 60 6.09 -21.04 -11.26
C LEU A 60 6.58 -20.45 -9.93
N ILE A 61 7.83 -20.73 -9.54
CA ILE A 61 8.43 -20.16 -8.32
C ILE A 61 8.55 -18.64 -8.45
N LEU A 62 9.03 -18.14 -9.60
CA LEU A 62 9.18 -16.70 -9.82
C LEU A 62 7.82 -15.99 -9.80
N ALA A 63 6.77 -16.60 -10.35
CA ALA A 63 5.41 -16.08 -10.26
C ALA A 63 4.89 -16.02 -8.82
N GLY A 64 5.21 -17.00 -7.98
CA GLY A 64 4.88 -16.97 -6.54
C GLY A 64 5.59 -15.84 -5.78
N ILE A 65 6.87 -15.61 -6.07
CA ILE A 65 7.63 -14.47 -5.53
C ILE A 65 7.04 -13.15 -6.03
N GLY A 66 6.76 -13.04 -7.34
CA GLY A 66 6.15 -11.88 -7.96
C GLY A 66 4.77 -11.57 -7.37
N TYR A 67 3.97 -12.58 -7.07
CA TYR A 67 2.68 -12.43 -6.38
C TYR A 67 2.84 -11.84 -4.98
N SER A 68 3.87 -12.27 -4.25
CA SER A 68 4.15 -11.74 -2.91
C SER A 68 4.52 -10.26 -2.95
N ILE A 69 5.32 -9.85 -3.95
CA ILE A 69 5.66 -8.44 -4.20
C ILE A 69 4.41 -7.65 -4.60
N GLN A 70 3.61 -8.16 -5.53
CA GLN A 70 2.37 -7.52 -5.98
C GLN A 70 1.45 -7.23 -4.80
N VAL A 71 1.12 -8.26 -4.02
CA VAL A 71 0.21 -8.17 -2.87
C VAL A 71 0.76 -7.19 -1.83
N PHE A 72 2.05 -7.26 -1.53
CA PHE A 72 2.67 -6.33 -0.59
C PHE A 72 2.57 -4.87 -1.06
N CYS A 73 2.95 -4.58 -2.31
CA CYS A 73 2.92 -3.23 -2.85
C CYS A 73 1.49 -2.68 -2.98
N ASP A 74 0.52 -3.54 -3.31
CA ASP A 74 -0.89 -3.16 -3.40
C ASP A 74 -1.44 -2.75 -2.02
N PHE A 75 -1.27 -3.61 -1.00
CA PHE A 75 -1.72 -3.31 0.35
C PHE A 75 -0.95 -2.15 0.99
N SER A 76 0.37 -2.11 0.83
CA SER A 76 1.17 -0.98 1.34
C SER A 76 0.75 0.32 0.69
N GLY A 77 0.58 0.34 -0.64
CA GLY A 77 0.14 1.53 -1.37
C GLY A 77 -1.24 2.01 -0.94
N LEU A 78 -2.20 1.08 -0.80
CA LEU A 78 -3.55 1.39 -0.30
C LEU A 78 -3.50 2.01 1.11
N THR A 79 -2.73 1.41 2.03
CA THR A 79 -2.63 1.93 3.40
C THR A 79 -1.96 3.30 3.47
N ASP A 80 -0.95 3.58 2.64
CA ASP A 80 -0.33 4.90 2.58
C ASP A 80 -1.29 5.94 2.02
N MET A 81 -2.02 5.63 0.96
CA MET A 81 -3.07 6.52 0.44
C MET A 81 -4.16 6.77 1.48
N ALA A 82 -4.61 5.75 2.21
CA ALA A 82 -5.61 5.91 3.28
C ALA A 82 -5.09 6.78 4.44
N ARG A 83 -3.83 6.60 4.85
CA ARG A 83 -3.16 7.48 5.83
C ARG A 83 -3.07 8.92 5.30
N GLY A 84 -2.78 9.08 4.01
CA GLY A 84 -2.69 10.39 3.37
C GLY A 84 -4.02 11.14 3.37
N VAL A 85 -5.11 10.46 3.00
CA VAL A 85 -6.48 11.01 3.10
C VAL A 85 -6.82 11.36 4.54
N GLY A 86 -6.47 10.50 5.50
CA GLY A 86 -6.64 10.81 6.92
C GLY A 86 -5.91 12.09 7.34
N ALA A 87 -4.65 12.25 6.94
CA ALA A 87 -3.86 13.44 7.23
C ALA A 87 -4.47 14.72 6.64
N LEU A 88 -4.97 14.66 5.40
CA LEU A 88 -5.69 15.77 4.75
C LEU A 88 -7.00 16.13 5.47
N LEU A 89 -7.64 15.16 6.12
CA LEU A 89 -8.82 15.34 6.97
C LEU A 89 -8.46 15.71 8.43
N GLY A 90 -7.17 15.89 8.75
CA GLY A 90 -6.70 16.25 10.08
C GLY A 90 -6.45 15.06 11.03
N PHE A 91 -6.74 13.82 10.61
CA PHE A 91 -6.49 12.60 11.37
C PHE A 91 -5.04 12.13 11.29
N TYR A 92 -4.56 11.51 12.35
CA TYR A 92 -3.34 10.72 12.34
C TYR A 92 -3.67 9.23 12.32
N LEU A 93 -3.34 8.55 11.21
CA LEU A 93 -3.41 7.09 11.14
C LEU A 93 -2.02 6.48 11.34
N PRO A 94 -1.89 5.46 12.21
CA PRO A 94 -0.62 4.79 12.43
C PRO A 94 -0.14 4.09 11.16
N GLU A 95 1.18 3.98 11.03
CA GLU A 95 1.81 3.23 9.96
C GLU A 95 1.50 1.74 10.07
N ASN A 96 1.08 1.13 8.96
CA ASN A 96 0.74 -0.30 8.91
C ASN A 96 1.91 -1.17 8.43
N PHE A 97 2.79 -0.62 7.58
CA PHE A 97 3.93 -1.34 7.01
C PHE A 97 5.20 -0.53 7.20
N LYS A 98 6.11 -1.03 8.03
CA LYS A 98 7.46 -0.47 8.19
C LYS A 98 8.46 -1.47 7.63
N ALA A 99 8.77 -1.32 6.34
CA ALA A 99 9.78 -2.10 5.61
C ALA A 99 9.86 -3.59 6.05
N PRO A 100 8.77 -4.39 5.96
CA PRO A 100 8.73 -5.70 6.62
C PRO A 100 9.75 -6.71 6.07
N PHE A 101 10.36 -6.44 4.91
CA PHE A 101 11.36 -7.28 4.28
C PHE A 101 12.81 -6.80 4.48
N PHE A 102 13.03 -5.67 5.16
CA PHE A 102 14.35 -5.13 5.45
C PHE A 102 14.52 -4.88 6.96
N PRO A 103 15.66 -5.27 7.57
CA PRO A 103 15.94 -5.06 8.99
C PRO A 103 16.15 -3.59 9.37
#